data_AF-A0AAW0IRT1-F1
#
_entry.id   AF-A0AAW0IRT1-F1
#
_cell.length_a   1.000
_cell.length_b   1.000
_cell.length_c   1.000
_cell.angle_alpha   90.00
_cell.angle_beta   90.00
_cell.angle_gamma   90.00
#
_symmetry.space_group_name_H-M   'P 1'
#
loop_
_entity.id
_entity.type
_entity.pdbx_description
1 polymer ?
#
loop_
_entity_poly.entity_id
_entity_poly.type
_entity_poly.pdbx_seq_one_letter_code
_entity_poly.pdbx_strand_id
1 'polypeptide(L)'
;AKGDKAKWVFTWPLIFLLCVTIPNCSKPRWEKFFMVTFVTATLWIAVFSYLMVWLVTIIGYTLGIPDVIMGITFLAAGTSVPDCMASLIVARQGLGDMAVSNTIGSNVFDILVGLGIPWGLQTMVINYGSTVKINSRGLVYSVVLLLGSVALTVLGIHLNKWRLDRKLGIYVLVLYAVFLCFSIMIEFNVFTFVNLPMCREDD
;
A
#
# COMPACT_ATOMS: atom_id res chain seq x y z
N ALA A 1 -14.24 13.64 -21.36
CA ALA A 1 -13.51 13.85 -22.63
C ALA A 1 -12.39 14.92 -22.55
N LYS A 2 -12.56 16.10 -21.91
CA LYS A 2 -11.46 17.10 -21.79
C LYS A 2 -10.38 16.73 -20.75
N GLY A 3 -10.75 16.05 -19.66
CA GLY A 3 -9.81 15.60 -18.62
C GLY A 3 -8.84 14.51 -19.08
N ASP A 4 -9.23 13.68 -20.05
CA ASP A 4 -8.38 12.59 -20.55
C ASP A 4 -7.20 13.10 -21.37
N LYS A 5 -7.38 14.19 -22.13
CA LYS A 5 -6.29 14.75 -22.95
C LYS A 5 -5.21 15.40 -22.10
N ALA A 6 -5.58 16.13 -21.04
CA ALA A 6 -4.63 16.77 -20.14
C ALA A 6 -3.83 15.74 -19.33
N LYS A 7 -4.52 14.72 -18.79
CA LYS A 7 -3.87 13.58 -18.12
C LYS A 7 -2.94 12.84 -19.08
N TRP A 8 -3.41 12.55 -20.29
CA TRP A 8 -2.60 11.86 -21.28
C TRP A 8 -1.33 12.64 -21.64
N VAL A 9 -1.41 13.95 -21.86
CA VAL A 9 -0.24 14.80 -22.15
C VAL A 9 0.76 14.82 -20.99
N PHE A 10 0.29 14.87 -19.75
CA PHE A 10 1.17 14.87 -18.58
C PHE A 10 1.85 13.51 -18.37
N THR A 11 1.12 12.40 -18.56
CA THR A 11 1.66 11.05 -18.40
C THR A 11 2.45 10.57 -19.63
N TRP A 12 2.30 11.23 -20.79
CA TRP A 12 2.93 10.85 -22.05
C TRP A 12 4.46 10.69 -21.99
N PRO A 13 5.25 11.65 -21.45
CA PRO A 13 6.70 11.48 -21.36
C PRO A 13 7.10 10.30 -20.47
N LEU A 14 6.36 10.06 -19.39
CA LEU A 14 6.59 8.94 -18.49
C LEU A 14 6.26 7.59 -19.18
N ILE A 15 5.13 7.51 -19.88
CA ILE A 15 4.70 6.34 -20.64
C ILE A 15 5.68 6.05 -21.77
N PHE A 16 6.14 7.08 -22.48
CA PHE A 16 7.13 6.93 -23.53
C PHE A 16 8.44 6.37 -22.98
N LEU A 17 8.92 6.91 -21.87
CA LEU A 17 10.14 6.44 -21.21
C LEU A 17 10.00 4.98 -20.76
N LEU A 18 8.85 4.61 -20.18
CA LEU A 18 8.55 3.23 -19.78
C LEU A 18 8.40 2.30 -20.99
N CYS A 19 7.78 2.73 -22.10
CA CYS A 19 7.66 1.93 -23.32
C CYS A 19 9.00 1.73 -24.03
N VAL A 20 9.93 2.68 -23.91
CA VAL A 20 11.29 2.56 -24.48
C VAL A 20 12.15 1.63 -23.62
N THR A 21 11.99 1.68 -22.30
CA THR A 21 12.84 0.91 -21.37
C THR A 21 12.30 -0.49 -21.07
N ILE A 22 10.99 -0.71 -21.16
CA ILE A 22 10.33 -2.01 -20.91
C ILE A 22 9.92 -2.61 -22.26
N PRO A 23 10.57 -3.71 -22.71
CA PRO A 23 10.16 -4.39 -23.95
C PRO A 23 8.69 -4.84 -23.86
N ASN A 24 7.96 -4.88 -24.98
CA ASN A 24 6.56 -5.33 -24.92
C ASN A 24 6.44 -6.81 -25.29
N CYS A 25 6.33 -7.67 -24.26
CA CYS A 25 6.21 -9.12 -24.41
C CYS A 25 4.88 -9.58 -25.03
N SER A 26 3.90 -8.68 -25.17
CA SER A 26 2.65 -9.00 -25.88
C SER A 26 2.86 -9.14 -27.40
N LYS A 27 4.02 -8.76 -27.93
CA LYS A 27 4.37 -8.95 -29.36
C LYS A 27 5.22 -10.20 -29.56
N PRO A 28 4.94 -11.02 -30.58
CA PRO A 28 5.61 -12.31 -30.81
C PRO A 28 7.13 -12.19 -31.06
N ARG A 29 7.63 -10.99 -31.40
CA ARG A 29 9.08 -10.74 -31.57
C ARG A 29 9.85 -10.63 -30.25
N TRP A 30 9.18 -10.29 -29.15
CA TRP A 30 9.80 -9.97 -27.86
C TRP A 30 9.45 -10.95 -26.74
N GLU A 31 8.66 -11.98 -27.04
CA GLU A 31 8.21 -13.01 -26.10
C GLU A 31 9.38 -13.71 -25.38
N LYS A 32 10.51 -13.89 -26.07
CA LYS A 32 11.75 -14.49 -25.52
C LYS A 32 12.46 -13.60 -24.48
N PHE A 33 12.14 -12.30 -24.43
CA PHE A 33 12.74 -11.34 -23.52
C PHE A 33 11.92 -11.14 -22.23
N PHE A 34 11.03 -12.08 -21.89
CA PHE A 34 10.17 -12.01 -20.72
C PHE A 34 10.93 -11.71 -19.40
N MET A 35 12.09 -12.34 -19.17
CA MET A 35 12.91 -12.04 -17.98
C MET A 35 13.44 -10.61 -17.97
N VAL A 36 13.83 -10.06 -19.14
CA VAL A 36 14.34 -8.68 -19.23
C VAL A 36 13.24 -7.68 -18.93
N THR A 37 12.03 -7.89 -19.46
CA THR A 37 10.85 -7.10 -19.09
C THR A 37 10.55 -7.16 -17.61
N PHE A 38 10.64 -8.34 -17.00
CA PHE A 38 10.35 -8.50 -15.59
C PHE A 38 11.35 -7.69 -14.76
N VAL A 39 12.65 -7.85 -15.01
CA VAL A 39 13.70 -7.12 -14.29
C VAL A 39 13.60 -5.60 -14.49
N THR A 40 13.39 -5.14 -15.72
CA THR A 40 13.27 -3.70 -16.02
C THR A 40 12.01 -3.10 -15.39
N ALA A 41 10.89 -3.80 -15.40
CA ALA A 41 9.67 -3.38 -14.71
C ALA A 41 9.86 -3.32 -13.19
N THR A 42 10.49 -4.34 -12.58
CA THR A 42 10.80 -4.35 -11.14
C THR A 42 11.71 -3.19 -10.76
N LEU A 43 12.73 -2.86 -11.55
CA LEU A 43 13.60 -1.70 -11.32
C LEU A 43 12.81 -0.39 -11.35
N TRP A 44 11.91 -0.21 -12.31
CA TRP A 44 11.06 0.99 -12.36
C TRP A 44 10.12 1.10 -11.17
N ILE A 45 9.50 -0.01 -10.76
CA ILE A 45 8.66 -0.05 -9.55
C ILE A 45 9.50 0.34 -8.32
N ALA A 46 10.75 -0.13 -8.21
CA ALA A 46 11.64 0.25 -7.12
C ALA A 46 11.99 1.75 -7.13
N VAL A 47 12.29 2.31 -8.30
CA VAL A 47 12.57 3.76 -8.45
C VAL A 47 11.35 4.60 -8.09
N PHE A 48 10.15 4.23 -8.58
CA PHE A 48 8.93 4.95 -8.25
C PHE A 48 8.54 4.81 -6.78
N SER A 49 8.75 3.64 -6.18
CA SER A 49 8.54 3.43 -4.74
C SER A 49 9.45 4.34 -3.91
N TYR A 50 10.74 4.44 -4.26
CA TYR A 50 11.66 5.35 -3.58
C TYR A 50 11.23 6.81 -3.70
N LEU A 51 10.91 7.26 -4.92
CA LEU A 51 10.43 8.64 -5.15
C LEU A 51 9.13 8.92 -4.39
N MET A 52 8.21 7.95 -4.32
CA MET A 52 6.97 8.09 -3.58
C MET A 52 7.22 8.27 -2.08
N VAL A 53 8.05 7.43 -1.47
CA VAL A 53 8.42 7.56 -0.04
C VAL A 53 9.07 8.92 0.21
N TRP A 54 10.05 9.30 -0.61
CA TRP A 54 10.77 10.57 -0.47
C TRP A 54 9.84 11.80 -0.55
N LEU A 55 8.94 11.84 -1.53
CA LEU A 55 7.95 12.93 -1.67
C LEU A 55 7.00 12.98 -0.49
N VAL A 56 6.51 11.82 -0.03
CA VAL A 56 5.60 11.72 1.11
C VAL A 56 6.25 12.25 2.39
N THR A 57 7.52 11.92 2.64
CA THR A 57 8.27 12.45 3.78
C THR A 57 8.48 13.96 3.70
N ILE A 58 8.83 14.51 2.54
CA ILE A 58 8.99 15.97 2.37
C ILE A 58 7.67 16.70 2.62
N ILE A 59 6.57 16.18 2.08
CA ILE A 59 5.24 16.76 2.28
C ILE A 59 4.83 16.66 3.76
N GLY A 60 5.08 15.52 4.41
CA GLY A 60 4.82 15.32 5.83
C GLY A 60 5.56 16.34 6.70
N TYR A 61 6.86 16.50 6.44
CA TYR A 61 7.69 17.49 7.11
C TYR A 61 7.19 18.93 6.89
N THR A 62 6.86 19.30 5.66
CA THR A 62 6.37 20.65 5.31
C THR A 62 5.02 20.97 5.95
N LEU A 63 4.14 19.97 6.08
CA LEU A 63 2.79 20.13 6.66
C LEU A 63 2.73 19.90 8.17
N GLY A 64 3.85 19.52 8.81
CA GLY A 64 3.85 19.20 10.24
C GLY A 64 3.10 17.90 10.58
N ILE A 65 2.93 16.98 9.62
CA ILE A 65 2.25 15.71 9.81
C ILE A 65 3.28 14.61 10.11
N PRO A 66 3.13 13.83 11.20
CA PRO A 66 4.03 12.72 11.51
C PRO A 66 4.17 11.70 10.37
N ASP A 67 5.39 11.21 10.13
CA ASP A 67 5.69 10.21 9.09
C ASP A 67 4.86 8.94 9.23
N VAL A 68 4.50 8.54 10.45
CA VAL A 68 3.64 7.37 10.72
C VAL A 68 2.28 7.55 10.06
N ILE A 69 1.67 8.73 10.19
CA ILE A 69 0.36 9.05 9.60
C ILE A 69 0.47 9.05 8.07
N MET A 70 1.51 9.68 7.54
CA MET A 70 1.77 9.71 6.10
C MET A 70 1.99 8.29 5.53
N GLY A 71 2.64 7.42 6.30
CA GLY A 71 2.84 6.00 5.97
C GLY A 71 1.54 5.19 5.93
N ILE A 72 0.74 5.23 6.99
CA ILE A 72 -0.51 4.44 7.08
C ILE A 72 -1.64 4.97 6.17
N THR A 73 -1.52 6.19 5.64
CA THR A 73 -2.53 6.79 4.76
C THR A 73 -2.07 6.89 3.31
N PHE A 74 -1.17 7.82 2.99
CA PHE A 74 -0.72 8.08 1.63
C PHE A 74 0.11 6.95 1.07
N LEU A 75 1.05 6.43 1.85
CA LEU A 75 1.92 5.35 1.38
C LEU A 75 1.12 4.06 1.18
N ALA A 76 0.30 3.70 2.17
CA ALA A 76 -0.59 2.54 2.11
C ALA A 76 -1.61 2.63 0.96
N ALA A 77 -2.22 3.81 0.74
CA ALA A 77 -3.13 4.01 -0.39
C ALA A 77 -2.39 3.91 -1.74
N GLY A 78 -1.17 4.45 -1.82
CA GLY A 78 -0.34 4.42 -3.03
C GLY A 78 -0.02 3.00 -3.50
N THR A 79 0.29 2.09 -2.58
CA THR A 79 0.57 0.68 -2.89
C THR A 79 -0.72 -0.12 -3.14
N SER A 80 -1.75 0.08 -2.32
CA SER A 80 -2.99 -0.73 -2.39
C SER A 80 -3.91 -0.38 -3.57
N VAL A 81 -3.83 0.83 -4.14
CA VAL A 81 -4.68 1.23 -5.27
C VAL A 81 -4.39 0.40 -6.54
N PRO A 82 -3.14 0.24 -7.00
CA PRO A 82 -2.80 -0.67 -8.10
C PRO A 82 -3.29 -2.11 -7.87
N ASP A 83 -3.09 -2.66 -6.67
CA ASP A 83 -3.51 -4.02 -6.32
C ASP A 83 -5.03 -4.17 -6.33
N CYS A 84 -5.75 -3.17 -5.81
CA CYS A 84 -7.20 -3.10 -5.87
C CYS A 84 -7.70 -3.06 -7.32
N MET A 85 -7.05 -2.29 -8.20
CA MET A 85 -7.40 -2.24 -9.62
C MET A 85 -7.17 -3.58 -10.31
N ALA A 86 -6.05 -4.25 -10.04
CA ALA A 86 -5.75 -5.58 -10.58
C ALA A 86 -6.80 -6.61 -10.12
N SER A 87 -7.10 -6.67 -8.82
CA SER A 87 -8.15 -7.53 -8.25
C SER A 87 -9.53 -7.21 -8.82
N LEU A 88 -9.86 -5.93 -9.04
CA LEU A 88 -11.12 -5.51 -9.63
C LEU A 88 -11.26 -5.97 -11.08
N ILE A 89 -10.20 -5.84 -11.90
CA ILE A 89 -10.20 -6.29 -13.29
C ILE A 89 -10.46 -7.79 -13.36
N VAL A 90 -9.77 -8.58 -12.54
CA VAL A 90 -9.94 -10.04 -12.46
C VAL A 90 -11.33 -10.43 -11.96
N ALA A 91 -11.85 -9.73 -10.94
CA ALA A 91 -13.22 -9.95 -10.45
C ALA A 91 -14.27 -9.66 -11.53
N ARG A 92 -14.07 -8.63 -12.37
CA ARG A 92 -14.95 -8.29 -13.49
C ARG A 92 -14.93 -9.33 -14.61
N GLN A 93 -13.87 -10.11 -14.72
CA GLN A 93 -13.77 -11.25 -15.65
C GLN A 93 -14.46 -12.51 -15.12
N GLY A 94 -15.13 -12.46 -13.95
CA GLY A 94 -15.78 -13.59 -13.33
C GLY A 94 -14.85 -14.47 -12.49
N LEU A 95 -13.57 -14.08 -12.35
CA LEU A 95 -12.57 -14.80 -11.57
C LEU A 95 -12.50 -14.27 -10.14
N GLY A 96 -13.65 -14.29 -9.44
CA GLY A 96 -13.77 -13.75 -8.07
C GLY A 96 -12.81 -14.41 -7.07
N ASP A 97 -12.62 -15.72 -7.17
CA ASP A 97 -11.71 -16.47 -6.29
C ASP A 97 -10.25 -16.01 -6.44
N MET A 98 -9.84 -15.66 -7.67
CA MET A 98 -8.52 -15.13 -7.95
C MET A 98 -8.34 -13.70 -7.42
N ALA A 99 -9.39 -12.88 -7.47
CA ALA A 99 -9.36 -11.54 -6.88
C ALA A 99 -9.24 -11.59 -5.35
N VAL A 100 -9.92 -12.54 -4.70
CA VAL A 100 -9.82 -12.77 -3.26
C VAL A 100 -8.43 -13.29 -2.89
N SER A 101 -7.89 -14.27 -3.64
CA SER A 101 -6.56 -14.80 -3.37
C SER A 101 -5.45 -13.76 -3.52
N ASN A 102 -5.54 -12.88 -4.53
CA ASN A 102 -4.61 -11.78 -4.72
C ASN A 102 -4.62 -10.81 -3.52
N THR A 103 -5.81 -10.42 -3.06
CA THR A 103 -5.98 -9.49 -1.94
C THR A 103 -5.42 -10.05 -0.62
N ILE A 104 -5.66 -11.34 -0.35
CA ILE A 104 -5.12 -12.01 0.84
C ILE A 104 -3.62 -12.23 0.72
N GLY A 105 -3.16 -12.69 -0.44
CA GLY A 105 -1.75 -13.00 -0.71
C GLY A 105 -0.84 -11.78 -0.62
N SER A 106 -1.27 -10.64 -1.17
CA SER A 106 -0.49 -9.39 -1.13
C SER A 106 -0.22 -8.93 0.30
N ASN A 107 -1.23 -8.94 1.18
CA ASN A 107 -1.06 -8.54 2.58
C ASN A 107 -0.13 -9.49 3.35
N VAL A 108 -0.21 -10.80 3.08
CA VAL A 108 0.69 -11.79 3.70
C VAL A 108 2.12 -11.58 3.20
N PHE A 109 2.30 -11.29 1.91
CA PHE A 109 3.60 -10.98 1.33
C PHE A 109 4.21 -9.70 1.93
N ASP A 110 3.42 -8.63 2.08
CA ASP A 110 3.89 -7.37 2.67
C ASP A 110 4.36 -7.53 4.11
N ILE A 111 3.67 -8.34 4.91
CA ILE A 111 4.08 -8.59 6.31
C ILE A 111 5.34 -9.47 6.34
N LEU A 112 5.37 -10.57 5.61
CA LEU A 112 6.48 -11.53 5.70
C LEU A 112 7.74 -11.01 5.00
N VAL A 113 7.59 -10.50 3.79
CA VAL A 113 8.70 -10.06 2.94
C VAL A 113 8.97 -8.57 3.14
N GLY A 114 7.92 -7.75 3.13
CA GLY A 114 8.04 -6.29 3.23
C GLY A 114 8.56 -5.81 4.60
N LEU A 115 8.19 -6.46 5.72
CA LEU A 115 8.78 -6.15 7.03
C LEU A 115 9.96 -7.06 7.37
N GLY A 116 9.86 -8.36 7.07
CA GLY A 116 10.85 -9.35 7.46
C GLY A 116 12.22 -9.14 6.80
N ILE A 117 12.27 -8.85 5.50
CA ILE A 117 13.55 -8.67 4.79
C ILE A 117 14.29 -7.40 5.28
N PRO A 118 13.67 -6.21 5.35
CA PRO A 118 14.38 -5.02 5.82
C PRO A 118 14.89 -5.14 7.26
N TRP A 119 14.10 -5.73 8.17
CA TRP A 119 14.55 -5.97 9.54
C TRP A 119 15.68 -7.00 9.62
N GLY A 120 15.59 -8.08 8.84
CA GLY A 120 16.67 -9.06 8.72
C GLY A 120 17.95 -8.43 8.19
N LEU A 121 17.85 -7.60 7.14
CA LEU A 121 18.99 -6.91 6.56
C LEU A 121 19.61 -5.90 7.55
N GLN A 122 18.79 -5.16 8.29
CA GLN A 122 19.26 -4.21 9.30
C GLN A 122 20.04 -4.89 10.43
N THR A 123 19.57 -6.05 10.89
CA THR A 123 20.13 -6.78 12.04
C THR A 123 21.29 -7.70 11.67
N MET A 124 21.33 -8.19 10.42
CA MET A 124 22.39 -9.08 9.93
C MET A 124 23.48 -8.37 9.14
N VAL A 125 23.22 -7.29 8.41
CA VAL A 125 24.20 -6.71 7.48
C VAL A 125 24.69 -5.34 7.92
N ILE A 126 23.76 -4.47 8.35
CA ILE A 126 24.10 -3.07 8.68
C ILE A 126 24.61 -2.95 10.11
N ASN A 127 23.83 -3.41 11.09
CA ASN A 127 24.19 -3.37 12.51
C ASN A 127 24.09 -4.77 13.12
N TYR A 128 25.16 -5.55 12.95
CA TYR A 128 25.26 -6.92 13.48
C TYR A 128 24.89 -6.98 14.98
N GLY A 129 23.84 -7.74 15.30
CA GLY A 129 23.38 -7.93 16.68
C GLY A 129 22.58 -6.76 17.28
N SER A 130 22.26 -5.73 16.49
CA SER A 130 21.35 -4.66 16.91
C SER A 130 19.92 -5.17 17.05
N THR A 131 19.17 -4.57 17.98
CA THR A 131 17.73 -4.83 18.14
C THR A 131 16.94 -3.66 17.56
N VAL A 132 15.98 -3.96 16.69
CA VAL A 132 15.04 -2.95 16.17
C VAL A 132 14.00 -2.68 17.26
N LYS A 133 14.13 -1.55 17.96
CA LYS A 133 13.16 -1.15 18.99
C LYS A 133 11.91 -0.60 18.32
N ILE A 134 10.82 -1.34 18.42
CA ILE A 134 9.51 -0.93 17.93
C ILE A 134 8.80 -0.19 19.06
N ASN A 135 8.32 1.03 18.81
CA ASN A 135 7.65 1.84 19.83
C ASN A 135 6.24 1.29 20.11
N SER A 136 6.06 0.62 21.25
CA SER A 136 4.97 -0.35 21.48
C SER A 136 3.59 0.22 21.86
N ARG A 137 3.41 1.53 22.08
CA ARG A 137 2.09 2.02 22.54
C ARG A 137 1.08 2.13 21.40
N GLY A 138 1.46 2.75 20.28
CA GLY A 138 0.59 2.85 19.10
C GLY A 138 0.34 1.51 18.43
N LEU A 139 1.37 0.66 18.37
CA LEU A 139 1.30 -0.63 17.69
C LEU A 139 0.24 -1.55 18.29
N VAL A 140 0.08 -1.58 19.62
CA VAL A 140 -0.97 -2.39 20.26
C VAL A 140 -2.36 -1.93 19.83
N TYR A 141 -2.62 -0.62 19.81
CA TYR A 141 -3.90 -0.08 19.35
C TYR A 141 -4.15 -0.39 17.88
N SER A 142 -3.15 -0.19 17.02
CA SER A 142 -3.25 -0.48 15.58
C SER A 142 -3.50 -1.96 15.31
N VAL A 143 -2.84 -2.88 16.03
CA VAL A 143 -3.06 -4.32 15.91
C VAL A 143 -4.46 -4.72 16.39
N VAL A 144 -4.92 -4.20 17.52
CA VAL A 144 -6.28 -4.49 18.04
C VAL A 144 -7.35 -4.00 17.07
N LEU A 145 -7.19 -2.79 16.53
CA LEU A 145 -8.11 -2.25 15.54
C LEU A 145 -8.10 -3.08 14.25
N LEU A 146 -6.92 -3.47 13.77
CA LEU A 146 -6.78 -4.26 12.55
C LEU A 146 -7.43 -5.63 12.71
N LEU A 147 -7.17 -6.34 13.82
CA LEU A 147 -7.82 -7.60 14.14
C LEU A 147 -9.34 -7.44 14.28
N GLY A 148 -9.81 -6.37 14.92
CA GLY A 148 -11.23 -6.04 15.01
C GLY A 148 -11.86 -5.85 13.63
N SER A 149 -11.20 -5.13 12.72
CA SER A 149 -11.69 -4.91 11.36
C SER A 149 -11.78 -6.20 10.54
N VAL A 150 -10.79 -7.10 10.67
CA VAL A 150 -10.79 -8.42 10.02
C VAL A 150 -11.92 -9.29 10.57
N ALA A 151 -12.10 -9.31 11.90
CA ALA A 151 -13.19 -10.07 12.53
C ALA A 151 -14.57 -9.58 12.06
N LEU A 152 -14.80 -8.26 12.01
CA LEU A 152 -16.06 -7.67 11.56
C LEU A 152 -16.33 -7.93 10.08
N THR A 153 -15.31 -7.84 9.22
CA THR A 153 -15.47 -8.13 7.78
C THR A 153 -15.77 -9.61 7.54
N VAL A 154 -15.05 -10.53 8.20
CA VAL A 154 -15.33 -11.98 8.11
C VAL A 154 -16.72 -12.31 8.64
N LEU A 155 -17.14 -11.73 9.76
CA LEU A 155 -18.49 -11.89 10.30
C LEU A 155 -19.53 -11.38 9.30
N GLY A 156 -19.32 -10.20 8.71
CA GLY A 156 -20.21 -9.64 7.69
C GLY A 156 -20.35 -10.53 6.45
N ILE A 157 -19.24 -11.12 5.97
CA ILE A 157 -19.24 -12.08 4.86
C ILE A 157 -20.00 -13.37 5.24
N HIS A 158 -19.77 -13.87 6.45
CA HIS A 158 -20.41 -15.09 6.95
C HIS A 158 -21.93 -14.91 7.08
N LEU A 159 -22.37 -13.78 7.63
CA LEU A 159 -23.80 -13.40 7.71
C LEU A 159 -24.43 -13.26 6.32
N ASN A 160 -23.67 -12.82 5.32
CA ASN A 160 -24.12 -12.75 3.93
C ASN A 160 -23.98 -14.09 3.16
N LYS A 161 -23.83 -15.22 3.87
CA LYS A 161 -23.72 -16.58 3.32
C LYS A 161 -22.64 -16.72 2.24
N TRP A 162 -21.51 -16.03 2.41
CA TRP A 162 -20.38 -16.06 1.47
C TRP A 162 -20.73 -15.58 0.06
N ARG A 163 -21.75 -14.74 -0.09
CA ARG A 163 -22.08 -14.09 -1.36
C ARG A 163 -21.57 -12.66 -1.38
N LEU A 164 -20.91 -12.28 -2.48
CA LEU A 164 -20.38 -10.94 -2.66
C LEU A 164 -21.43 -10.05 -3.35
N ASP A 165 -22.32 -9.47 -2.56
CA ASP A 165 -23.37 -8.56 -3.05
C ASP A 165 -22.96 -7.09 -2.98
N ARG A 166 -23.60 -6.23 -3.76
CA ARG A 166 -23.40 -4.77 -3.72
C ARG A 166 -23.63 -4.19 -2.32
N LYS A 167 -24.56 -4.77 -1.55
CA LYS A 167 -24.84 -4.36 -0.15
C LYS A 167 -23.65 -4.65 0.77
N LEU A 168 -23.05 -5.83 0.64
CA LEU A 168 -21.85 -6.21 1.39
C LEU A 168 -20.66 -5.31 1.02
N GLY A 169 -20.50 -4.98 -0.27
CA GLY A 169 -19.48 -4.03 -0.72
C GLY A 169 -19.62 -2.64 -0.09
N ILE A 170 -20.84 -2.10 -0.01
CA ILE A 170 -21.09 -0.81 0.66
C ILE A 170 -20.80 -0.93 2.16
N TYR A 171 -21.22 -2.02 2.81
CA TYR A 171 -20.92 -2.28 4.21
C TYR A 171 -19.41 -2.26 4.49
N VAL A 172 -18.61 -2.99 3.70
CA VAL A 172 -17.15 -3.05 3.87
C VAL A 172 -16.50 -1.68 3.60
N LEU A 173 -16.98 -0.91 2.63
CA LEU A 173 -16.48 0.45 2.37
C LEU A 173 -16.76 1.41 3.52
N VAL A 174 -17.97 1.37 4.11
CA VAL A 174 -18.31 2.19 5.27
C VAL A 174 -17.46 1.79 6.46
N LEU A 175 -17.30 0.48 6.70
CA LEU A 175 -16.47 -0.03 7.79
C LEU A 175 -14.99 0.40 7.64
N TYR A 176 -14.45 0.35 6.41
CA TYR A 176 -13.12 0.85 6.11
C TYR A 176 -12.98 2.35 6.36
N ALA A 177 -13.95 3.18 5.96
CA ALA A 177 -13.93 4.62 6.20
C ALA A 177 -13.96 4.97 7.69
N VAL A 178 -14.80 4.27 8.47
CA VAL A 178 -14.86 4.43 9.94
C VAL A 178 -13.54 4.02 10.58
N PHE A 179 -12.99 2.86 10.20
CA PHE A 179 -11.71 2.38 10.69
C PHE A 179 -10.57 3.36 10.40
N LEU A 180 -10.48 3.86 9.16
CA LEU A 180 -9.44 4.79 8.74
C LEU A 180 -9.55 6.11 9.51
N CYS A 181 -10.75 6.65 9.68
CA CYS A 181 -10.98 7.86 10.48
C CYS A 181 -10.53 7.67 11.93
N PHE A 182 -10.93 6.57 12.56
CA PHE A 182 -10.57 6.29 13.95
C PHE A 182 -9.06 6.07 14.13
N SER A 183 -8.42 5.35 13.20
CA SER A 183 -6.97 5.14 13.20
C SER A 183 -6.20 6.46 13.08
N ILE A 184 -6.63 7.36 12.17
CA ILE A 184 -6.02 8.69 12.02
C ILE A 184 -6.19 9.52 13.29
N MET A 185 -7.38 9.52 13.90
CA MET A 185 -7.62 10.29 15.14
C MET A 185 -6.75 9.83 16.31
N ILE A 186 -6.50 8.52 16.44
CA ILE A 186 -5.61 7.98 17.48
C ILE A 186 -4.17 8.44 17.24
N GLU A 187 -3.69 8.35 16.01
CA GLU A 187 -2.31 8.72 15.65
C GLU A 187 -2.06 10.23 15.72
N PHE A 188 -3.07 11.08 15.53
CA PHE A 188 -2.99 12.53 15.78
C PHE A 188 -2.99 12.90 17.28
N ASN A 189 -2.84 11.93 18.17
CA ASN A 189 -2.86 12.11 19.62
C ASN A 189 -4.15 12.75 20.18
N VAL A 190 -5.28 12.65 19.45
CA VAL A 190 -6.54 13.29 19.87
C VAL A 190 -7.10 12.65 21.15
N PHE A 191 -6.97 11.34 21.26
CA PHE A 191 -7.52 10.58 22.40
C PHE A 191 -6.46 10.12 23.41
N THR A 192 -5.22 9.92 22.97
CA THR A 192 -4.11 9.39 23.77
C THR A 192 -2.79 9.81 23.15
N PHE A 193 -1.76 10.06 23.95
CA PHE A 193 -0.43 10.45 23.43
C PHE A 193 0.32 9.20 22.94
N VAL A 194 0.27 8.98 21.63
CA VAL A 194 0.79 7.81 20.90
C VAL A 194 2.07 8.16 20.14
N ASN A 195 2.06 9.27 19.41
CA ASN A 195 3.24 9.76 18.66
C ASN A 195 3.98 10.84 19.44
N LEU A 196 5.31 10.78 19.39
CA LEU A 196 6.13 11.90 19.86
C LEU A 196 5.91 13.13 18.94
N PRO A 197 6.03 14.36 19.46
CA PRO A 197 6.14 15.53 18.60
C PRO A 197 7.32 15.34 17.64
N MET A 198 7.14 15.75 16.38
CA MET A 198 8.27 15.80 15.46
C MET A 198 9.35 16.69 16.06
N CYS A 199 10.61 16.27 15.95
CA CYS A 199 11.74 17.10 16.38
C CYS A 199 11.61 18.46 15.71
N ARG A 200 11.43 19.53 16.50
CA ARG A 200 11.69 20.89 16.03
C ARG A 200 13.18 20.93 15.71
N GLU A 201 13.53 21.46 14.55
CA GLU A 201 14.86 22.03 14.39
C GLU A 201 14.99 23.11 15.45
N ASP A 202 15.80 22.84 16.47
CA ASP A 202 16.30 23.88 17.34
C ASP A 202 17.19 24.78 16.47
N ASP A 203 16.81 26.07 16.36
CA ASP A 203 17.58 27.13 15.70
C ASP A 203 19.01 27.24 16.25
#